data_AF-A0A1F3EC27-F1
#
_entry.id   AF-A0A1F3EC27-F1
#
_cell.length_a   1.000
_cell.length_b   1.000
_cell.length_c   1.000
_cell.angle_alpha   90.00
_cell.angle_beta   90.00
_cell.angle_gamma   90.00
#
_symmetry.space_group_name_H-M   'P 1'
#
loop_
_entity.id
_entity.type
_entity.pdbx_description
1 polymer ?
#
loop_
_entity_poly.entity_id
_entity_poly.type
_entity_poly.pdbx_seq_one_letter_code
_entity_poly.pdbx_strand_id
1 'polypeptide(L)'
;MNLKIIDRTIEFKNIPLTFLSRNISSVFCNKNNKTLIETFEHPKYSRLKSLLANKYQSHLDKKMGHFLKFLKEANDINYLRFLNKYGDNKFCEFKINDNLNDKGLYCFIKNEKIKYIGRCTDNFNKRINLGYGKIHPKNCFIDGQATNCHLNSLINSIDNIKFGVYIMTDKSIEEIKELEKLILNCNSFEWNIQTS
;
A
#
# COMPACT_ATOMS: atom_id res chain seq x y z
N MET A 1 -18.99 -1.61 13.54
CA MET A 1 -19.56 -1.38 12.18
C MET A 1 -20.09 -2.71 11.70
N ASN A 2 -21.35 -2.77 11.28
CA ASN A 2 -21.99 -4.03 10.91
C ASN A 2 -22.05 -4.16 9.39
N LEU A 3 -21.61 -5.30 8.88
CA LEU A 3 -21.74 -5.68 7.48
C LEU A 3 -22.65 -6.91 7.38
N LYS A 4 -23.79 -6.75 6.73
CA LYS A 4 -24.67 -7.89 6.42
C LYS A 4 -24.15 -8.60 5.19
N ILE A 5 -24.01 -9.91 5.29
CA ILE A 5 -23.78 -10.84 4.19
C ILE A 5 -24.85 -11.92 4.26
N ILE A 6 -25.33 -12.40 3.11
CA ILE A 6 -26.39 -13.43 2.92
C ILE A 6 -27.07 -13.93 4.21
N ASP A 7 -26.38 -14.77 4.99
CA ASP A 7 -26.88 -15.52 6.15
C ASP A 7 -26.40 -14.99 7.52
N ARG A 8 -25.57 -13.95 7.57
CA ARG A 8 -24.95 -13.49 8.82
C ARG A 8 -24.58 -12.01 8.83
N THR A 9 -24.39 -11.46 10.03
CA THR A 9 -23.86 -10.10 10.22
C THR A 9 -22.44 -10.20 10.77
N ILE A 10 -21.51 -9.52 10.12
CA ILE A 10 -20.13 -9.35 10.59
C ILE A 10 -20.06 -8.02 11.35
N GLU A 11 -19.68 -8.11 12.62
CA GLU A 11 -19.45 -6.93 13.45
C GLU A 11 -17.95 -6.62 13.53
N PHE A 12 -17.54 -5.53 12.89
CA PHE A 12 -16.18 -5.01 13.01
C PHE A 12 -16.04 -4.16 14.28
N LYS A 13 -15.08 -4.54 15.12
CA LYS A 13 -14.62 -3.75 16.28
C LYS A 13 -13.81 -2.56 15.78
N ASN A 14 -14.18 -1.36 16.20
CA ASN A 14 -13.42 -0.15 15.87
C ASN A 14 -12.11 -0.11 16.66
N ILE A 15 -11.01 0.12 15.96
CA ILE A 15 -9.67 0.27 16.51
C ILE A 15 -9.15 1.67 16.18
N PRO A 16 -8.70 2.46 17.16
CA PRO A 16 -8.21 3.82 16.92
C PRO A 16 -6.98 3.84 16.02
N LEU A 17 -6.96 4.80 15.08
CA LEU A 17 -5.78 5.15 14.30
C LEU A 17 -5.09 6.38 14.91
N THR A 18 -3.78 6.30 15.09
CA THR A 18 -2.94 7.44 15.47
C THR A 18 -2.13 7.87 14.27
N PHE A 19 -2.34 9.10 13.78
CA PHE A 19 -1.55 9.69 12.71
C PHE A 19 -0.31 10.37 13.27
N LEU A 20 0.85 10.03 12.72
CA LEU A 20 2.16 10.57 13.10
C LEU A 20 2.60 11.68 12.16
N SER A 21 2.29 11.54 10.86
CA SER A 21 2.59 12.56 9.85
C SER A 21 1.64 12.44 8.65
N ARG A 22 1.49 13.53 7.91
CA ARG A 22 0.69 13.62 6.68
C ARG A 22 1.45 14.37 5.61
N ASN A 23 1.03 14.21 4.36
CA ASN A 23 1.59 14.91 3.20
C ASN A 23 3.08 14.63 2.93
N ILE A 24 3.55 13.45 3.33
CA ILE A 24 4.89 12.97 3.00
C ILE A 24 4.97 12.77 1.49
N SER A 25 5.97 13.35 0.83
CA SER A 25 6.16 13.24 -0.62
C SER A 25 7.50 12.60 -0.96
N SER A 26 7.62 12.11 -2.18
CA SER A 26 8.89 11.63 -2.74
C SER A 26 9.57 10.52 -1.90
N VAL A 27 8.77 9.64 -1.29
CA VAL A 27 9.25 8.54 -0.43
C VAL A 27 10.20 7.59 -1.19
N PHE A 28 10.01 7.44 -2.50
CA PHE A 28 10.88 6.64 -3.37
C PHE A 28 12.36 7.09 -3.34
N CYS A 29 12.64 8.36 -3.04
CA CYS A 29 13.99 8.93 -3.02
C CYS A 29 14.90 8.26 -1.99
N ASN A 30 14.32 7.59 -1.00
CA ASN A 30 15.05 6.90 0.05
C ASN A 30 15.44 5.45 -0.33
N LYS A 31 15.09 4.96 -1.54
CA LYS A 31 15.49 3.63 -2.02
C LYS A 31 16.91 3.65 -2.60
N ASN A 32 17.91 3.57 -1.72
CA ASN A 32 19.33 3.70 -2.10
C ASN A 32 20.14 2.39 -1.98
N ASN A 33 19.46 1.25 -1.90
CA ASN A 33 20.09 -0.06 -1.80
C ASN A 33 20.70 -0.57 -3.12
N LYS A 34 20.35 0.04 -4.26
CA LYS A 34 20.87 -0.30 -5.59
C LYS A 34 21.17 0.97 -6.39
N THR A 35 22.14 0.89 -7.29
CA THR A 35 22.41 1.89 -8.34
C THR A 35 21.40 1.78 -9.49
N LEU A 36 21.46 2.71 -10.43
CA LEU A 36 20.66 2.66 -11.66
C LEU A 36 21.03 1.43 -12.50
N ILE A 37 22.32 1.15 -12.69
CA ILE A 37 22.78 -0.03 -13.44
C ILE A 37 22.32 -1.34 -12.77
N GLU A 38 22.49 -1.49 -11.46
CA GLU A 38 22.04 -2.69 -10.73
C GLU A 38 20.52 -2.88 -10.78
N THR A 39 19.76 -1.78 -10.95
CA THR A 39 18.31 -1.86 -11.10
C THR A 39 17.91 -2.24 -12.52
N PHE A 40 18.63 -1.76 -13.53
CA PHE A 40 18.41 -2.15 -14.92
C PHE A 40 18.67 -3.63 -15.20
N GLU A 41 19.51 -4.30 -14.41
CA GLU A 41 19.69 -5.75 -14.51
C GLU A 41 18.48 -6.57 -14.03
N HIS A 42 17.54 -5.96 -13.30
CA HIS A 42 16.35 -6.67 -12.86
C HIS A 42 15.34 -6.83 -14.03
N PRO A 43 14.79 -8.03 -14.30
CA PRO A 43 13.95 -8.30 -15.48
C PRO A 43 12.78 -7.34 -15.69
N LYS A 44 12.12 -6.90 -14.60
CA LYS A 44 11.02 -5.90 -14.65
C LYS A 44 11.44 -4.54 -15.21
N TYR A 45 12.74 -4.24 -15.30
CA TYR A 45 13.29 -2.98 -15.80
C TYR A 45 13.94 -3.12 -17.18
N SER A 46 13.88 -4.30 -17.83
CA SER A 46 14.51 -4.55 -19.13
C SER A 46 14.09 -3.52 -20.19
N ARG A 47 12.78 -3.25 -20.30
CA ARG A 47 12.24 -2.23 -21.21
C ARG A 47 12.76 -0.83 -20.89
N LEU A 48 12.93 -0.49 -19.62
CA LEU A 48 13.48 0.80 -19.20
C LEU A 48 14.96 0.90 -19.48
N LYS A 49 15.72 -0.18 -19.30
CA LYS A 49 17.14 -0.27 -19.67
C LYS A 49 17.32 0.05 -21.15
N SER A 50 16.57 -0.64 -22.03
CA SER A 50 16.64 -0.40 -23.48
C SER A 50 16.28 1.04 -23.87
N LEU A 51 15.34 1.67 -23.16
CA LEU A 51 14.87 3.02 -23.47
C LEU A 51 15.79 4.13 -22.91
N LEU A 52 16.39 3.92 -21.73
CA LEU A 52 16.94 5.00 -20.91
C LEU A 52 18.42 4.83 -20.56
N ALA A 53 19.03 3.65 -20.74
CA ALA A 53 20.41 3.42 -20.32
C ALA A 53 21.41 4.35 -21.03
N ASN A 54 21.26 4.52 -22.35
CA ASN A 54 22.12 5.43 -23.12
C ASN A 54 21.88 6.89 -22.73
N LYS A 55 20.61 7.30 -22.53
CA LYS A 55 20.25 8.67 -22.13
C LYS A 55 20.88 9.07 -20.79
N TYR A 56 20.97 8.13 -19.85
CA TYR A 56 21.47 8.38 -18.50
C TYR A 56 22.79 7.67 -18.21
N GLN A 57 23.63 7.48 -19.23
CA GLN A 57 24.90 6.76 -19.11
C GLN A 57 25.81 7.36 -18.02
N SER A 58 25.84 8.69 -17.89
CA SER A 58 26.60 9.42 -16.86
C SER A 58 26.04 9.30 -15.44
N HIS A 59 24.91 8.60 -15.26
CA HIS A 59 24.23 8.43 -13.98
C HIS A 59 24.08 6.97 -13.55
N LEU A 60 24.67 6.02 -14.28
CA LEU A 60 24.51 4.58 -14.04
C LEU A 60 24.91 4.16 -12.62
N ASP A 61 25.95 4.77 -12.05
CA ASP A 61 26.43 4.47 -10.69
C ASP A 61 25.65 5.19 -9.58
N LYS A 62 24.75 6.11 -9.92
CA LYS A 62 23.95 6.81 -8.91
C LYS A 62 22.98 5.85 -8.23
N LYS A 63 22.86 5.98 -6.91
CA LYS A 63 21.82 5.28 -6.14
C LYS A 63 20.45 5.64 -6.69
N MET A 64 19.58 4.64 -6.87
CA MET A 64 18.32 4.77 -7.59
C MET A 64 17.43 5.87 -7.01
N GLY A 65 17.27 5.92 -5.68
CA GLY A 65 16.48 6.96 -5.03
C GLY A 65 17.00 8.37 -5.31
N HIS A 66 18.32 8.59 -5.20
CA HIS A 66 18.96 9.86 -5.54
C HIS A 66 18.82 10.23 -7.01
N PHE A 67 18.95 9.25 -7.91
CA PHE A 67 18.78 9.46 -9.35
C PHE A 67 17.36 9.91 -9.68
N LEU A 68 16.33 9.24 -9.16
CA LEU A 68 14.95 9.63 -9.39
C LEU A 68 14.61 10.98 -8.77
N LYS A 69 15.19 11.30 -7.60
CA LYS A 69 15.06 12.64 -6.98
C LYS A 69 15.58 13.72 -7.92
N PHE A 70 16.80 13.53 -8.43
CA PHE A 70 17.43 14.44 -9.38
C PHE A 70 16.57 14.64 -10.65
N LEU A 71 16.04 13.56 -11.24
CA LEU A 71 15.14 13.67 -12.39
C LEU A 71 13.86 14.45 -12.06
N LYS A 72 13.26 14.20 -10.90
CA LYS A 72 12.05 14.91 -10.47
C LYS A 72 12.31 16.40 -10.29
N GLU A 73 13.43 16.77 -9.65
CA GLU A 73 13.84 18.18 -9.46
C GLU A 73 14.17 18.87 -10.79
N ALA A 74 14.66 18.12 -11.78
CA ALA A 74 14.89 18.59 -13.14
C ALA A 74 13.63 18.59 -14.03
N ASN A 75 12.45 18.25 -13.49
CA ASN A 75 11.19 18.07 -14.23
C ASN A 75 11.27 17.02 -15.36
N ASP A 76 12.22 16.07 -15.30
CA ASP A 76 12.30 14.97 -16.27
C ASP A 76 11.30 13.86 -15.90
N ILE A 77 10.16 13.83 -16.58
CA ILE A 77 9.06 12.90 -16.33
C ILE A 77 9.43 11.41 -16.38
N ASN A 78 10.60 11.04 -16.89
CA ASN A 78 11.01 9.64 -16.96
C ASN A 78 11.19 8.99 -15.59
N TYR A 79 11.34 9.77 -14.50
CA TYR A 79 11.36 9.17 -13.15
C TYR A 79 10.08 8.40 -12.83
N LEU A 80 8.93 8.85 -13.33
CA LEU A 80 7.63 8.20 -13.13
C LEU A 80 7.60 6.79 -13.73
N ARG A 81 8.40 6.52 -14.78
CA ARG A 81 8.45 5.20 -15.42
C ARG A 81 9.04 4.11 -14.52
N PHE A 82 9.81 4.50 -13.49
CA PHE A 82 10.37 3.57 -12.50
C PHE A 82 9.40 3.30 -11.34
N LEU A 83 8.33 4.08 -11.23
CA LEU A 83 7.36 4.02 -10.16
C LEU A 83 6.09 3.29 -10.60
N ASN A 84 5.39 2.67 -9.66
CA ASN A 84 4.01 2.25 -9.94
C ASN A 84 3.09 3.48 -9.98
N LYS A 85 1.84 3.31 -10.45
CA LYS A 85 0.86 4.38 -10.64
C LYS A 85 0.64 5.27 -9.41
N TYR A 86 0.88 4.76 -8.21
CA TYR A 86 0.67 5.49 -6.94
C TYR A 86 2.00 5.88 -6.26
N GLY A 87 3.14 5.57 -6.87
CA GLY A 87 4.45 5.65 -6.23
C GLY A 87 4.96 7.06 -5.95
N ASP A 88 4.38 8.08 -6.60
CA ASP A 88 4.68 9.50 -6.36
C ASP A 88 3.52 10.27 -5.70
N ASN A 89 2.53 9.57 -5.15
CA ASN A 89 1.48 10.23 -4.39
C ASN A 89 2.02 10.82 -3.08
N LYS A 90 1.19 11.65 -2.43
CA LYS A 90 1.41 12.03 -1.03
C LYS A 90 0.91 10.94 -0.09
N PHE A 91 1.67 10.71 0.97
CA PHE A 91 1.46 9.64 1.94
C PHE A 91 1.33 10.20 3.35
N CYS A 92 0.83 9.35 4.26
CA CYS A 92 0.79 9.60 5.69
C CYS A 92 1.55 8.51 6.43
N GLU A 93 1.89 8.78 7.69
CA GLU A 93 2.32 7.75 8.64
C GLU A 93 1.26 7.62 9.73
N PHE A 94 0.76 6.41 9.95
CA PHE A 94 -0.20 6.11 11.00
C PHE A 94 0.04 4.73 11.59
N LYS A 95 -0.54 4.50 12.77
CA LYS A 95 -0.48 3.21 13.46
C LYS A 95 -1.77 2.91 14.21
N ILE A 96 -1.99 1.62 14.46
CA ILE A 96 -2.85 1.14 15.55
C ILE A 96 -1.99 0.95 16.80
N ASN A 97 -2.45 1.45 17.94
CA ASN A 97 -1.74 1.33 19.22
C ASN A 97 -2.05 0.01 19.95
N ASP A 98 -2.98 -0.78 19.43
CA ASP A 98 -3.35 -2.06 20.03
C ASP A 98 -2.30 -3.13 19.68
N ASN A 99 -1.95 -3.94 20.68
CA ASN A 99 -1.16 -5.16 20.51
C ASN A 99 -2.04 -6.26 19.88
N LEU A 100 -2.60 -5.96 18.70
CA LEU A 100 -3.51 -6.83 17.97
C LEU A 100 -2.71 -7.85 17.18
N ASN A 101 -2.31 -8.91 17.89
CA ASN A 101 -1.57 -10.06 17.37
C ASN A 101 -2.49 -11.07 16.66
N ASP A 102 -3.79 -10.79 16.60
CA ASP A 102 -4.82 -11.58 15.96
C ASP A 102 -4.76 -11.56 14.43
N LYS A 103 -5.41 -12.56 13.82
CA LYS A 103 -5.67 -12.67 12.38
C LYS A 103 -7.17 -12.56 12.11
N GLY A 104 -7.54 -12.30 10.86
CA GLY A 104 -8.93 -12.20 10.43
C GLY A 104 -9.12 -11.17 9.32
N LEU A 105 -10.23 -10.45 9.36
CA LEU A 105 -10.56 -9.41 8.38
C LEU A 105 -10.41 -8.01 8.97
N TYR A 106 -10.11 -7.04 8.12
CA TYR A 106 -10.10 -5.63 8.49
C TYR A 106 -10.76 -4.76 7.43
N CYS A 107 -11.17 -3.57 7.84
CA CYS A 107 -11.78 -2.60 6.95
C CYS A 107 -11.37 -1.16 7.28
N PHE A 108 -11.36 -0.31 6.25
CA PHE A 108 -11.32 1.14 6.41
C PHE A 108 -12.72 1.71 6.20
N ILE A 109 -13.16 2.59 7.09
CA ILE A 109 -14.52 3.12 7.15
C ILE A 109 -14.47 4.65 7.10
N LYS A 110 -15.29 5.25 6.24
CA LYS A 110 -15.48 6.70 6.15
C LYS A 110 -16.97 7.02 6.06
N ASN A 111 -17.42 7.96 6.89
CA ASN A 111 -18.84 8.38 6.96
C ASN A 111 -19.78 7.17 7.12
N GLU A 112 -19.45 6.28 8.06
CA GLU A 112 -20.17 5.03 8.35
C GLU A 112 -20.31 4.06 7.15
N LYS A 113 -19.49 4.23 6.10
CA LYS A 113 -19.42 3.32 4.95
C LYS A 113 -18.05 2.65 4.89
N ILE A 114 -18.05 1.32 4.73
CA ILE A 114 -16.83 0.58 4.45
C ILE A 114 -16.32 0.99 3.06
N LYS A 115 -15.06 1.39 2.99
CA LYS A 115 -14.36 1.80 1.77
C LYS A 115 -13.42 0.73 1.23
N TYR A 116 -12.85 -0.06 2.14
CA TYR A 116 -11.95 -1.16 1.82
C TYR A 116 -12.17 -2.32 2.78
N ILE A 117 -12.07 -3.55 2.29
CA ILE A 117 -11.92 -4.78 3.08
C ILE A 117 -10.68 -5.53 2.64
N GLY A 118 -9.94 -6.05 3.60
CA GLY A 118 -8.85 -6.98 3.35
C GLY A 118 -8.73 -8.04 4.44
N ARG A 119 -8.01 -9.10 4.12
CA ARG A 119 -7.63 -10.15 5.08
C ARG A 119 -6.23 -9.95 5.65
N CYS A 120 -6.05 -10.47 6.85
CA CYS A 120 -4.78 -10.58 7.56
C CYS A 120 -4.65 -12.01 8.09
N THR A 121 -3.66 -12.76 7.61
CA THR A 121 -3.46 -14.18 7.98
C THR A 121 -2.33 -14.40 8.97
N ASP A 122 -1.54 -13.35 9.25
CA ASP A 122 -0.44 -13.33 10.21
C ASP A 122 -0.83 -12.54 11.46
N ASN A 123 -0.72 -11.20 11.45
CA ASN A 123 -1.28 -10.36 12.50
C ASN A 123 -1.57 -8.92 12.05
N PHE A 124 -2.64 -8.35 12.60
CA PHE A 124 -3.09 -7.02 12.22
C PHE A 124 -2.05 -5.93 12.49
N ASN A 125 -1.30 -6.01 13.61
CA ASN A 125 -0.28 -5.02 13.92
C ASN A 125 0.78 -4.90 12.80
N LYS A 126 1.34 -6.02 12.34
CA LYS A 126 2.29 -6.04 11.21
C LYS A 126 1.62 -5.57 9.92
N ARG A 127 0.43 -6.09 9.58
CA ARG A 127 -0.26 -5.72 8.34
C ARG A 127 -0.54 -4.23 8.26
N ILE A 128 -0.99 -3.63 9.36
CA ILE A 128 -1.33 -2.22 9.41
C ILE A 128 -0.08 -1.37 9.62
N ASN A 129 0.67 -1.53 10.71
CA ASN A 129 1.74 -0.61 11.07
C ASN A 129 2.94 -0.69 10.11
N LEU A 130 3.32 -1.90 9.64
CA LEU A 130 4.44 -2.08 8.71
C LEU A 130 4.01 -2.08 7.24
N GLY A 131 2.74 -2.38 6.96
CA GLY A 131 2.21 -2.43 5.59
C GLY A 131 1.65 -1.10 5.12
N TYR A 132 0.47 -0.73 5.62
CA TYR A 132 -0.26 0.46 5.16
C TYR A 132 0.08 1.73 5.94
N GLY A 133 0.46 1.59 7.20
CA GLY A 133 0.73 2.67 8.14
C GLY A 133 2.00 3.42 7.82
N LYS A 134 2.95 2.81 7.11
CA LYS A 134 4.18 3.43 6.66
C LYS A 134 4.58 2.97 5.27
N ILE A 135 4.71 3.90 4.33
CA ILE A 135 5.19 3.57 3.00
C ILE A 135 6.71 3.41 3.02
N HIS A 136 7.17 2.20 2.71
CA HIS A 136 8.57 1.92 2.46
C HIS A 136 8.96 2.35 1.03
N PRO A 137 10.18 2.87 0.80
CA PRO A 137 10.60 3.35 -0.52
C PRO A 137 10.46 2.32 -1.63
N LYS A 138 10.67 1.02 -1.31
CA LYS A 138 10.49 -0.08 -2.25
C LYS A 138 9.05 -0.20 -2.77
N ASN A 139 8.05 0.15 -1.95
CA ASN A 139 6.65 0.05 -2.34
C ASN A 139 6.30 0.95 -3.52
N CYS A 140 7.01 2.07 -3.69
CA CYS A 140 6.76 3.06 -4.74
C CYS A 140 7.17 2.60 -6.15
N PHE A 141 8.03 1.59 -6.27
CA PHE A 141 8.60 1.18 -7.57
C PHE A 141 7.65 0.26 -8.35
N ILE A 142 7.87 0.11 -9.67
CA ILE A 142 7.08 -0.79 -10.54
C ILE A 142 7.08 -2.25 -10.07
N ASP A 143 8.10 -2.65 -9.32
CA ASP A 143 8.24 -3.97 -8.74
C ASP A 143 7.95 -4.02 -7.23
N GLY A 144 7.34 -2.96 -6.70
CA GLY A 144 6.87 -2.84 -5.32
C GLY A 144 5.41 -3.26 -5.12
N GLN A 145 4.91 -3.03 -3.90
CA GLN A 145 3.52 -3.30 -3.51
C GLN A 145 2.64 -2.06 -3.74
N ALA A 146 2.08 -1.93 -4.94
CA ALA A 146 1.27 -0.78 -5.34
C ALA A 146 0.03 -0.56 -4.44
N THR A 147 -0.59 -1.63 -3.93
CA THR A 147 -1.74 -1.55 -3.02
C THR A 147 -1.42 -0.78 -1.74
N ASN A 148 -0.19 -0.88 -1.23
CA ASN A 148 0.21 -0.14 -0.03
C ASN A 148 0.22 1.37 -0.32
N CYS A 149 0.85 1.78 -1.42
CA CYS A 149 0.86 3.17 -1.87
C CYS A 149 -0.56 3.69 -2.14
N HIS A 150 -1.39 2.90 -2.82
CA HIS A 150 -2.77 3.27 -3.12
C HIS A 150 -3.56 3.58 -1.85
N LEU A 151 -3.66 2.61 -0.93
CA LEU A 151 -4.47 2.76 0.28
C LEU A 151 -3.93 3.85 1.20
N ASN A 152 -2.62 3.92 1.41
CA ASN A 152 -2.05 4.98 2.24
C ASN A 152 -2.30 6.37 1.64
N SER A 153 -2.20 6.52 0.31
CA SER A 153 -2.47 7.82 -0.33
C SER A 153 -3.93 8.25 -0.19
N LEU A 154 -4.88 7.30 -0.27
CA LEU A 154 -6.30 7.56 -0.03
C LEU A 154 -6.58 7.92 1.44
N ILE A 155 -5.93 7.23 2.37
CA ILE A 155 -6.03 7.53 3.80
C ILE A 155 -5.44 8.92 4.11
N ASN A 156 -4.34 9.29 3.45
CA ASN A 156 -3.72 10.61 3.62
C ASN A 156 -4.63 11.76 3.15
N SER A 157 -5.44 11.53 2.10
CA SER A 157 -6.30 12.58 1.51
C SER A 157 -7.65 12.77 2.23
N ILE A 158 -7.92 12.00 3.28
CA ILE A 158 -9.18 12.09 4.03
C ILE A 158 -8.97 12.24 5.53
N ASP A 159 -9.94 12.90 6.16
CA ASP A 159 -10.06 13.01 7.61
C ASP A 159 -11.09 12.02 8.16
N ASN A 160 -11.09 11.81 9.49
CA ASN A 160 -12.09 11.01 10.21
C ASN A 160 -12.30 9.60 9.63
N ILE A 161 -11.21 8.98 9.15
CA ILE A 161 -11.18 7.58 8.76
C ILE A 161 -11.15 6.72 10.03
N LYS A 162 -11.95 5.65 10.04
CA LYS A 162 -11.99 4.65 11.10
C LYS A 162 -11.41 3.34 10.57
N PHE A 163 -10.86 2.54 11.47
CA PHE A 163 -10.35 1.21 11.17
C PHE A 163 -11.15 0.19 11.98
N GLY A 164 -11.60 -0.87 11.30
CA GLY A 164 -12.39 -1.94 11.90
C GLY A 164 -11.71 -3.29 11.74
N VAL A 165 -11.80 -4.15 12.75
CA VAL A 165 -11.27 -5.51 12.72
C VAL A 165 -12.33 -6.53 13.08
N TYR A 166 -12.29 -7.68 12.42
CA TYR A 166 -13.07 -8.86 12.74
C TYR A 166 -12.10 -10.01 13.00
N ILE A 167 -11.96 -10.38 14.26
CA ILE A 167 -10.99 -11.37 14.74
C ILE A 167 -11.48 -12.77 14.38
N MET A 168 -10.58 -13.57 13.82
CA MET A 168 -10.80 -14.95 13.39
C MET A 168 -9.60 -15.83 13.76
N THR A 169 -8.99 -15.59 14.93
CA THR A 169 -7.77 -16.27 15.36
C THR A 169 -7.96 -17.78 15.51
N ASP A 170 -9.18 -18.23 15.82
CA ASP A 170 -9.60 -19.63 15.89
C ASP A 170 -9.84 -20.28 14.52
N LYS A 171 -9.91 -19.50 13.43
CA LYS A 171 -10.20 -20.00 12.08
C LYS A 171 -8.95 -20.35 11.29
N SER A 172 -9.08 -21.28 10.35
CA SER A 172 -8.03 -21.57 9.36
C SER A 172 -7.78 -20.39 8.42
N ILE A 173 -6.64 -20.40 7.74
CA ILE A 173 -6.30 -19.38 6.74
C ILE A 173 -7.32 -19.44 5.59
N GLU A 174 -7.75 -20.64 5.21
CA GLU A 174 -8.69 -20.90 4.14
C GLU A 174 -10.06 -20.30 4.46
N GLU A 175 -10.58 -20.49 5.68
CA GLU A 175 -11.84 -19.88 6.12
C GLU A 175 -11.80 -18.34 6.07
N ILE A 176 -10.65 -17.74 6.45
CA ILE A 176 -10.47 -16.26 6.36
C ILE A 176 -10.51 -15.81 4.89
N LYS A 177 -9.83 -16.53 3.99
CA LYS A 177 -9.82 -16.22 2.55
C LYS A 177 -11.21 -16.38 1.93
N GLU A 178 -11.93 -17.44 2.29
CA GLU A 178 -13.27 -17.71 1.79
C GLU A 178 -14.26 -16.64 2.25
N LEU A 179 -14.17 -16.21 3.51
CA LEU A 179 -15.03 -15.14 4.02
C LEU A 179 -14.74 -13.79 3.34
N GLU A 180 -13.48 -13.43 3.16
CA GLU A 180 -13.09 -12.23 2.38
C GLU A 180 -13.67 -12.30 0.96
N LYS A 181 -13.49 -13.44 0.29
CA LYS A 181 -13.99 -13.65 -1.08
C LYS A 181 -15.51 -13.55 -1.14
N LEU A 182 -16.23 -14.16 -0.20
CA LEU A 182 -17.68 -14.07 -0.10
C LEU A 182 -18.13 -12.61 0.05
N ILE A 183 -17.50 -11.85 0.96
CA ILE A 183 -17.82 -10.45 1.18
C ILE A 183 -17.61 -9.62 -0.09
N LEU A 184 -16.47 -9.80 -0.77
CA LEU A 184 -16.12 -9.07 -2.00
C LEU A 184 -16.99 -9.47 -3.21
N ASN A 185 -17.58 -10.67 -3.20
CA ASN A 185 -18.54 -11.10 -4.22
C ASN A 185 -19.95 -10.53 -3.98
N CYS A 186 -20.33 -10.34 -2.72
CA CYS A 186 -21.64 -9.80 -2.35
C CYS A 186 -21.68 -8.27 -2.32
N ASN A 187 -20.53 -7.60 -2.29
CA ASN A 187 -20.43 -6.16 -2.09
C ASN A 187 -19.33 -5.55 -2.96
N SER A 188 -19.56 -4.32 -3.42
CA SER A 188 -18.53 -3.50 -4.05
C SER A 188 -18.02 -2.45 -3.07
N PHE A 189 -16.70 -2.34 -2.94
CA PHE A 189 -16.04 -1.33 -2.12
C PHE A 189 -15.13 -0.47 -2.98
N GLU A 190 -15.27 0.84 -2.85
CA GLU A 190 -14.62 1.85 -3.68
C GLU A 190 -13.10 1.67 -3.80
N TRP A 191 -12.44 1.21 -2.73
CA TRP A 191 -10.97 1.09 -2.68
C TRP A 191 -10.48 -0.34 -2.89
N ASN A 192 -11.38 -1.32 -3.00
CA ASN A 192 -11.02 -2.66 -3.46
C ASN A 192 -10.93 -2.63 -4.98
N ILE A 193 -9.71 -2.48 -5.51
CA ILE A 193 -9.47 -2.62 -6.95
C ILE A 193 -9.74 -4.07 -7.32
N GLN A 194 -10.92 -4.35 -7.87
CA GLN A 194 -11.21 -5.64 -8.48
C GLN A 194 -10.35 -5.75 -9.73
N THR A 195 -9.39 -6.68 -9.73
CA THR A 195 -8.82 -7.15 -10.98
C THR A 195 -9.90 -7.95 -11.68
N SER A 196 -10.58 -7.29 -12.63
CA SER A 196 -11.34 -7.94 -13.71
C SER A 196 -10.48 -8.96 -14.43
#